data_AF-A0A2D6HNX8-F1
#
_entry.id   AF-A0A2D6HNX8-F1
#
_cell.length_a   1.000
_cell.length_b   1.000
_cell.length_c   1.000
_cell.angle_alpha   90.00
_cell.angle_beta   90.00
_cell.angle_gamma   90.00
#
_symmetry.space_group_name_H-M   'P 1'
#
loop_
_entity.id
_entity.type
_entity.pdbx_description
1 polymer ?
#
loop_
_entity_poly.entity_id
_entity_poly.type
_entity_poly.pdbx_seq_one_letter_code
_entity_poly.pdbx_strand_id
1 'polypeptide(L)'
;MTKPLKAGRSSLILKTTFSDSIPQQNREPQADYSLNEGASLHPSPVENDPRAEQARALLSIAARLEQTGRAQNDNERANLESALKDNSKLWGLFYEAAINNVVAGYKNLLDYNITRLAHYVFKKNTLAMAQKNPDDIGALVSLNREIAAGLTKRVA
;
A
#
# COMPACT_ATOMS: atom_id res chain seq x y z
N MET A 1 -44.79 40.04 10.45
CA MET A 1 -45.00 41.06 9.40
C MET A 1 -44.06 40.69 8.25
N THR A 2 -44.31 39.75 7.32
CA THR A 2 -45.45 39.47 6.41
C THR A 2 -45.79 40.59 5.41
N LYS A 3 -45.11 40.58 4.24
CA LYS A 3 -45.48 40.81 2.79
C LYS A 3 -46.54 41.89 2.41
N PRO A 4 -46.59 42.46 1.15
CA PRO A 4 -46.47 41.75 -0.15
C PRO A 4 -45.94 42.51 -1.41
N LEU A 5 -46.04 41.78 -2.54
CA LEU A 5 -45.64 41.95 -3.96
C LEU A 5 -46.20 43.15 -4.78
N LYS A 6 -45.49 43.48 -5.88
CA LYS A 6 -46.02 43.75 -7.24
C LYS A 6 -44.86 43.62 -8.27
N ALA A 7 -44.76 42.63 -9.15
CA ALA A 7 -45.51 42.30 -10.37
C ALA A 7 -45.43 43.38 -11.48
N GLY A 8 -44.76 43.06 -12.60
CA GLY A 8 -44.75 43.84 -13.84
C GLY A 8 -43.94 43.17 -14.95
N ARG A 9 -44.63 42.45 -15.85
CA ARG A 9 -44.13 41.77 -17.07
C ARG A 9 -44.05 42.74 -18.26
N SER A 10 -43.11 42.53 -19.19
CA SER A 10 -43.27 42.62 -20.66
C SER A 10 -41.92 42.27 -21.31
N SER A 11 -41.79 41.11 -21.99
CA SER A 11 -42.19 40.84 -23.39
C SER A 11 -41.24 41.49 -24.41
N LEU A 12 -40.41 40.68 -25.08
CA LEU A 12 -40.31 40.74 -26.53
C LEU A 12 -39.90 39.36 -27.10
N ILE A 13 -40.80 38.84 -27.93
CA ILE A 13 -40.70 37.66 -28.77
C ILE A 13 -40.26 38.12 -30.16
N LEU A 14 -39.33 37.42 -30.81
CA LEU A 14 -39.37 37.17 -32.26
C LEU A 14 -38.77 35.77 -32.52
N LYS A 15 -39.64 34.77 -32.73
CA LYS A 15 -40.04 34.16 -34.03
C LYS A 15 -38.96 33.24 -34.64
N THR A 16 -39.00 31.95 -34.33
CA THR A 16 -39.50 30.85 -35.20
C THR A 16 -39.04 30.88 -36.66
N THR A 17 -38.24 29.88 -37.04
CA THR A 17 -38.53 29.01 -38.18
C THR A 17 -38.25 27.56 -37.79
N PHE A 18 -39.18 26.71 -38.23
CA PHE A 18 -39.40 25.31 -37.97
C PHE A 18 -39.12 24.57 -39.28
N SER A 19 -38.48 23.40 -39.24
CA SER A 19 -38.97 22.17 -39.89
C SER A 19 -37.95 21.06 -39.82
N ASP A 20 -38.38 20.00 -39.12
CA ASP A 20 -38.39 18.63 -39.61
C ASP A 20 -37.07 17.97 -40.01
N SER A 21 -36.61 17.05 -39.16
CA SER A 21 -36.81 15.61 -39.41
C SER A 21 -35.85 14.79 -38.53
N ILE A 22 -36.39 14.01 -37.59
CA ILE A 22 -35.73 12.80 -37.09
C ILE A 22 -36.54 11.61 -37.63
N PRO A 23 -35.86 10.64 -38.27
CA PRO A 23 -35.95 9.28 -37.74
C PRO A 23 -34.59 8.60 -37.59
N GLN A 24 -34.53 7.74 -36.59
CA GLN A 24 -33.40 6.91 -36.17
C GLN A 24 -32.97 5.87 -37.21
N GLN A 25 -31.68 5.48 -37.24
CA GLN A 25 -31.28 4.07 -37.33
C GLN A 25 -29.76 3.85 -37.14
N ASN A 26 -29.44 2.93 -36.22
CA ASN A 26 -28.17 2.23 -35.98
C ASN A 26 -27.13 2.21 -37.11
N ARG A 27 -25.90 2.69 -36.83
CA ARG A 27 -24.62 2.06 -37.23
C ARG A 27 -23.48 2.52 -36.31
N GLU A 28 -22.94 1.60 -35.50
CA GLU A 28 -21.48 1.52 -35.32
C GLU A 28 -20.92 0.54 -36.38
N PRO A 29 -19.60 0.45 -36.67
CA PRO A 29 -18.46 1.28 -36.25
C PRO A 29 -17.59 1.74 -37.45
N GLN A 30 -16.84 2.83 -37.31
CA GLN A 30 -15.61 3.01 -38.09
C GLN A 30 -14.49 3.44 -37.15
N ALA A 31 -13.66 2.47 -36.80
CA ALA A 31 -12.38 2.67 -36.15
C ALA A 31 -11.45 3.40 -37.13
N ASP A 32 -11.08 4.63 -36.79
CA ASP A 32 -9.98 5.35 -37.41
C ASP A 32 -8.68 4.77 -36.84
N TYR A 33 -8.11 3.79 -37.53
CA TYR A 33 -6.75 3.34 -37.29
C TYR A 33 -5.76 4.27 -37.99
N SER A 34 -5.66 5.51 -37.51
CA SER A 34 -4.51 6.35 -37.81
C SER A 34 -3.33 5.86 -36.98
N LEU A 35 -2.36 5.26 -37.68
CA LEU A 35 -1.04 4.88 -37.19
C LEU A 35 -0.43 6.04 -36.38
N ASN A 36 -0.31 5.86 -35.07
CA ASN A 36 0.56 6.70 -34.26
C ASN A 36 1.56 5.80 -33.53
N GLU A 37 2.80 5.86 -34.03
CA GLU A 37 3.98 5.28 -33.44
C GLU A 37 4.17 5.88 -32.04
N GLY A 38 4.07 5.03 -31.03
CA GLY A 38 4.17 5.44 -29.64
C GLY A 38 3.66 4.34 -28.73
N ALA A 39 4.33 3.19 -28.73
CA ALA A 39 4.16 2.19 -27.69
C ALA A 39 4.64 2.75 -26.35
N SER A 40 3.87 3.65 -25.74
CA SER A 40 3.97 3.93 -24.32
C SER A 40 3.38 2.74 -23.59
N LEU A 41 4.26 1.79 -23.28
CA LEU A 41 4.12 0.83 -22.19
C LEU A 41 3.45 1.53 -21.00
N HIS A 42 2.14 1.37 -20.84
CA HIS A 42 1.58 1.48 -19.50
C HIS A 42 2.23 0.33 -18.72
N PRO A 43 3.10 0.60 -17.73
CA PRO A 43 3.55 -0.48 -16.86
C PRO A 43 2.30 -1.13 -16.28
N SER A 44 2.22 -2.45 -16.39
CA SER A 44 1.10 -3.18 -15.81
C SER A 44 0.98 -2.76 -14.32
N PRO A 45 -0.23 -2.56 -13.76
CA PRO A 45 -0.43 -2.07 -12.38
C PRO A 45 0.20 -2.96 -11.28
N VAL A 46 0.86 -4.04 -11.66
CA VAL A 46 1.47 -5.05 -10.81
C VAL A 46 2.97 -4.79 -10.58
N GLU A 47 3.59 -3.90 -11.37
CA GLU A 47 5.06 -3.77 -11.42
C GLU A 47 5.66 -2.85 -10.35
N ASN A 48 4.85 -2.10 -9.61
CA ASN A 48 5.32 -1.23 -8.52
C ASN A 48 4.32 -1.12 -7.36
N ASP A 49 3.81 -2.24 -6.81
CA ASP A 49 3.02 -2.21 -5.58
C ASP A 49 3.95 -2.19 -4.35
N PRO A 50 4.05 -1.07 -3.60
CA PRO A 50 4.92 -0.97 -2.43
C PRO A 50 4.56 -1.98 -1.34
N ARG A 51 3.28 -2.38 -1.22
CA ARG A 51 2.85 -3.37 -0.21
C ARG A 51 3.32 -4.76 -0.56
N ALA A 52 3.27 -5.13 -1.84
CA ALA A 52 3.78 -6.40 -2.32
C ALA A 52 5.30 -6.50 -2.07
N GLU A 53 6.03 -5.41 -2.29
CA GLU A 53 7.48 -5.39 -2.05
C GLU A 53 7.82 -5.50 -0.56
N GLN A 54 7.12 -4.75 0.30
CA GLN A 54 7.27 -4.88 1.77
C GLN A 54 6.99 -6.30 2.27
N ALA A 55 5.95 -6.95 1.72
CA ALA A 55 5.63 -8.34 2.05
C ALA A 55 6.74 -9.30 1.62
N ARG A 56 7.30 -9.14 0.41
CA ARG A 56 8.44 -9.94 -0.06
C ARG A 56 9.67 -9.76 0.82
N ALA A 57 9.99 -8.54 1.21
CA ALA A 57 11.10 -8.25 2.12
C ALA A 57 10.93 -8.96 3.47
N LEU A 58 9.74 -8.88 4.07
CA LEU A 58 9.41 -9.58 5.32
C LEU A 58 9.55 -11.10 5.19
N LEU A 59 9.04 -11.69 4.11
CA LEU A 59 9.13 -13.14 3.85
C LEU A 59 10.57 -13.60 3.63
N SER A 60 11.36 -12.81 2.89
CA SER A 60 12.78 -13.08 2.65
C SER A 60 13.57 -13.12 3.96
N ILE A 61 13.36 -12.13 4.84
CA ILE A 61 14.00 -12.10 6.16
C ILE A 61 13.51 -13.26 7.04
N ALA A 62 12.21 -13.57 7.03
CA ALA A 62 11.67 -14.70 7.79
C ALA A 62 12.32 -16.04 7.38
N ALA A 63 12.47 -16.27 6.07
CA ALA A 63 13.14 -17.47 5.55
C ALA A 63 14.61 -17.55 5.99
N ARG A 64 15.34 -16.42 5.91
CA ARG A 64 16.73 -16.34 6.37
C ARG A 64 16.87 -16.58 7.87
N LEU A 65 16.01 -16.00 8.69
CA LEU A 65 16.00 -16.22 10.14
C LEU A 65 15.71 -17.68 10.50
N GLU A 66 14.76 -18.33 9.81
CA GLU A 66 14.48 -19.75 10.02
C GLU A 66 15.66 -20.64 9.63
N GLN A 67 16.27 -20.37 8.47
CA GLN A 67 17.41 -21.14 7.98
C GLN A 67 18.63 -21.01 8.90
N THR A 68 18.96 -19.77 9.29
CA THR A 68 20.15 -19.46 10.10
C THR A 68 19.93 -19.68 11.60
N GLY A 69 18.68 -19.69 12.07
CA GLY A 69 18.35 -19.98 13.47
C GLY A 69 18.68 -21.40 13.91
N ARG A 70 18.99 -22.30 12.97
CA ARG A 70 19.46 -23.68 13.23
C ARG A 70 20.99 -23.80 13.30
N ALA A 71 21.72 -22.69 13.17
CA ALA A 71 23.18 -22.63 13.15
C ALA A 71 23.84 -23.41 14.30
N GLN A 72 24.85 -24.22 13.98
CA GLN A 72 25.62 -25.01 14.94
C GLN A 72 27.08 -24.57 15.05
N ASN A 73 27.59 -23.80 14.08
CA ASN A 73 28.98 -23.32 14.06
C ASN A 73 29.09 -21.79 13.93
N ASP A 74 30.29 -21.24 14.15
CA ASP A 74 30.49 -19.79 14.22
C ASP A 74 30.25 -19.06 12.88
N ASN A 75 30.56 -19.69 11.75
CA ASN A 75 30.25 -19.12 10.43
C ASN A 75 28.73 -19.01 10.20
N GLU A 76 27.97 -20.03 10.59
CA GLU A 76 26.51 -20.01 10.51
C GLU A 76 25.90 -19.00 11.51
N ARG A 77 26.52 -18.82 12.67
CA ARG A 77 26.10 -17.80 13.67
C ARG A 77 26.29 -16.38 13.14
N ALA A 78 27.34 -16.12 12.36
CA ALA A 78 27.52 -14.83 11.69
C ALA A 78 26.39 -14.55 10.68
N ASN A 79 25.90 -15.57 9.97
CA ASN A 79 24.76 -15.45 9.06
C ASN A 79 23.46 -15.10 9.81
N LEU A 80 23.24 -15.70 10.99
CA LEU A 80 22.11 -15.34 11.86
C LEU A 80 22.19 -13.88 12.32
N GLU A 81 23.37 -13.43 12.75
CA GLU A 81 23.55 -12.04 13.17
C GLU A 81 23.27 -11.05 12.05
N SER A 82 23.73 -11.35 10.83
CA SER A 82 23.39 -10.56 9.64
C SER A 82 21.87 -10.53 9.38
N ALA A 83 21.18 -11.67 9.47
CA ALA A 83 19.73 -11.73 9.27
C ALA A 83 18.97 -10.93 10.35
N LEU A 84 19.41 -10.97 11.61
CA LEU A 84 18.84 -10.17 12.71
C LEU A 84 19.07 -8.67 12.51
N LYS A 85 20.25 -8.26 12.01
CA LYS A 85 20.52 -6.85 11.66
C LYS A 85 19.61 -6.36 10.53
N ASP A 86 19.45 -7.15 9.48
CA ASP A 86 18.56 -6.83 8.36
C ASP A 86 17.09 -6.74 8.82
N ASN A 87 16.67 -7.64 9.71
CA ASN A 87 15.35 -7.58 10.34
C ASN A 87 15.14 -6.27 11.12
N SER A 88 16.12 -5.86 11.92
CA SER A 88 16.09 -4.59 12.65
C SER A 88 15.98 -3.41 11.71
N LYS A 89 16.74 -3.42 10.61
CA LYS A 89 16.76 -2.35 9.61
C LYS A 89 15.40 -2.22 8.92
N LEU A 90 14.82 -3.34 8.48
CA LEU A 90 13.50 -3.32 7.83
C LEU A 90 12.42 -2.76 8.77
N TRP A 91 12.40 -3.21 10.02
CA TRP A 91 11.45 -2.68 11.01
C TRP A 91 11.72 -1.24 11.43
N GLY A 92 12.98 -0.78 11.34
CA GLY A 92 13.34 0.63 11.44
C GLY A 92 12.63 1.49 10.40
N LEU A 93 12.59 1.04 9.14
CA LEU A 93 11.89 1.75 8.07
C LEU A 93 10.37 1.84 8.33
N PHE A 94 9.74 0.76 8.82
CA PHE A 94 8.33 0.79 9.20
C PHE A 94 8.07 1.73 10.39
N TYR A 95 8.96 1.72 11.38
CA TYR A 95 8.87 2.61 12.53
C TYR A 95 8.97 4.08 12.11
N GLU A 96 9.99 4.44 11.33
CA GLU A 96 10.20 5.79 10.79
C GLU A 96 9.00 6.27 9.99
N ALA A 97 8.49 5.44 9.07
CA ALA A 97 7.29 5.75 8.31
C ALA A 97 6.09 6.03 9.24
N ALA A 98 5.88 5.20 10.26
CA ALA A 98 4.76 5.33 11.19
C ALA A 98 4.86 6.53 12.14
N ILE A 99 6.06 7.01 12.48
CA ILE A 99 6.21 8.22 13.32
C ILE A 99 6.19 9.51 12.51
N ASN A 100 6.60 9.46 11.23
CA ASN A 100 6.59 10.62 10.34
C ASN A 100 5.22 10.86 9.68
N ASN A 101 4.33 9.87 9.71
CA ASN A 101 2.95 9.99 9.24
C ASN A 101 2.07 10.73 10.27
N VAL A 102 2.35 12.01 10.48
CA VAL A 102 1.56 12.88 11.38
C VAL A 102 0.65 13.76 10.53
N VAL A 103 -0.45 13.19 10.03
CA VAL A 103 -1.51 14.03 9.45
C VAL A 103 -2.22 14.75 10.60
N ALA A 104 -1.95 16.05 10.74
CA ALA A 104 -2.68 17.00 11.59
C ALA A 104 -3.00 16.51 13.03
N GLY A 105 -1.99 16.06 13.77
CA GLY A 105 -2.06 15.92 15.23
C GLY A 105 -2.67 14.63 15.79
N TYR A 106 -3.13 13.70 14.95
CA TYR A 106 -3.58 12.38 15.38
C TYR A 106 -2.76 11.27 14.73
N LYS A 107 -2.02 10.52 15.54
CA LYS A 107 -1.46 9.22 15.11
C LYS A 107 -2.65 8.29 14.87
N ASN A 108 -2.86 7.86 13.63
CA ASN A 108 -3.94 6.92 13.36
C ASN A 108 -3.65 5.57 14.06
N LEU A 109 -4.69 4.76 14.27
CA LEU A 109 -4.58 3.48 14.98
C LEU A 109 -3.55 2.53 14.34
N LEU A 110 -3.41 2.59 13.01
CA LEU A 110 -2.44 1.78 12.27
C LEU A 110 -1.00 2.14 12.66
N ASP A 111 -0.65 3.43 12.65
CA ASP A 111 0.68 3.92 12.99
C ASP A 111 1.02 3.66 14.47
N TYR A 112 0.04 3.71 15.36
CA TYR A 112 0.20 3.30 16.76
C TYR A 112 0.52 1.80 16.87
N ASN A 113 -0.22 0.96 16.15
CA ASN A 113 0.02 -0.48 16.15
C ASN A 113 1.39 -0.83 15.55
N ILE A 114 1.79 -0.21 14.44
CA ILE A 114 3.10 -0.43 13.81
C ILE A 114 4.23 -0.06 14.79
N THR A 115 4.13 1.08 15.47
CA THR A 115 5.16 1.48 16.44
C THR A 115 5.28 0.51 17.62
N ARG A 116 4.16 -0.01 18.14
CA ARG A 116 4.19 -1.06 19.18
C ARG A 116 4.80 -2.36 18.68
N LEU A 117 4.47 -2.77 17.47
CA LEU A 117 5.06 -3.96 16.84
C LEU A 117 6.57 -3.79 16.64
N ALA A 118 7.01 -2.63 16.15
CA ALA A 118 8.43 -2.33 15.99
C ALA A 118 9.19 -2.42 17.33
N HIS A 119 8.64 -1.86 18.41
CA HIS A 119 9.23 -2.00 19.74
C HIS A 119 9.33 -3.47 20.21
N TYR A 120 8.28 -4.26 19.99
CA TYR A 120 8.31 -5.69 20.29
C TYR A 120 9.40 -6.40 19.49
N VAL A 121 9.51 -6.10 18.20
CA VAL A 121 10.52 -6.67 17.32
C VAL A 121 11.91 -6.30 17.78
N PHE A 122 12.19 -5.03 18.07
CA PHE A 122 13.51 -4.62 18.54
C PHE A 122 13.90 -5.33 19.83
N LYS A 123 12.97 -5.48 20.79
CA LYS A 123 13.20 -6.25 22.01
C LYS A 123 13.56 -7.70 21.70
N LYS A 124 12.77 -8.38 20.86
CA LYS A 124 13.01 -9.77 20.47
C LYS A 124 14.31 -9.94 19.70
N ASN A 125 14.64 -8.98 18.84
CA ASN A 125 15.87 -8.97 18.08
C ASN A 125 17.09 -8.84 19.00
N THR A 126 17.05 -7.94 19.98
CA THR A 126 18.12 -7.81 21.00
C THR A 126 18.31 -9.10 21.80
N LEU A 127 17.21 -9.74 22.22
CA LEU A 127 17.27 -11.02 22.94
C LEU A 127 17.86 -12.13 22.06
N ALA A 128 17.42 -12.23 20.81
CA ALA A 128 17.96 -13.18 19.84
C ALA A 128 19.44 -12.94 19.54
N MET A 129 19.90 -11.68 19.46
CA MET A 129 21.33 -11.37 19.28
C MET A 129 22.17 -11.78 20.50
N ALA A 130 21.66 -11.52 21.71
CA ALA A 130 22.38 -11.80 22.95
C ALA A 130 22.43 -13.30 23.28
N GLN A 131 21.28 -13.97 23.23
CA GLN A 131 21.11 -15.34 23.74
C GLN A 131 20.98 -16.37 22.63
N LYS A 132 20.71 -15.96 21.39
CA LYS A 132 20.44 -16.85 20.24
C LYS A 132 19.33 -17.86 20.54
N ASN A 133 18.37 -17.44 21.36
CA ASN A 133 17.24 -18.26 21.79
C ASN A 133 16.34 -18.62 20.59
N PRO A 134 16.12 -19.92 20.30
CA PRO A 134 15.25 -20.37 19.23
C PRO A 134 13.82 -19.81 19.31
N ASP A 135 13.30 -19.61 20.53
CA ASP A 135 11.92 -19.11 20.71
C ASP A 135 11.79 -17.65 20.27
N ASP A 136 12.80 -16.82 20.54
CA ASP A 136 12.81 -15.42 20.12
C ASP A 136 12.96 -15.30 18.60
N ILE A 137 13.77 -16.17 17.99
CA ILE A 137 13.90 -16.26 16.53
C ILE A 137 12.58 -16.74 15.91
N GLY A 138 11.97 -17.78 16.47
CA GLY A 138 10.67 -18.29 16.02
C GLY A 138 9.58 -17.23 16.08
N ALA A 139 9.54 -16.43 17.15
CA ALA A 139 8.59 -15.33 17.27
C ALA A 139 8.78 -14.26 16.18
N LEU A 140 10.03 -13.92 15.82
CA LEU A 140 10.32 -12.99 14.72
C LEU A 140 9.92 -13.56 13.36
N VAL A 141 10.17 -14.85 13.11
CA VAL A 141 9.77 -15.54 11.87
C VAL A 141 8.25 -15.52 11.71
N SER A 142 7.51 -15.91 12.74
CA SER A 142 6.04 -15.94 12.71
C SER A 142 5.46 -14.55 12.47
N LEU A 143 5.93 -13.54 13.20
CA LEU A 143 5.46 -12.17 13.04
C LEU A 143 5.69 -11.66 11.62
N ASN A 144 6.89 -11.84 11.06
CA ASN A 144 7.18 -11.38 9.70
C ASN A 144 6.28 -12.04 8.66
N ARG A 145 5.98 -13.34 8.82
CA ARG A 145 5.04 -14.08 7.96
C ARG A 145 3.61 -13.56 8.09
N GLU A 146 3.13 -13.35 9.30
CA GLU A 146 1.78 -12.85 9.56
C GLU A 146 1.55 -11.45 9.00
N ILE A 147 2.51 -10.54 9.18
CA ILE A 147 2.43 -9.18 8.64
C ILE A 147 2.49 -9.22 7.10
N ALA A 148 3.37 -10.03 6.51
CA ALA A 148 3.42 -10.19 5.06
C ALA A 148 2.10 -10.76 4.49
N ALA A 149 1.49 -11.73 5.16
CA ALA A 149 0.18 -12.26 4.79
C ALA A 149 -0.91 -11.18 4.90
N GLY A 150 -0.85 -10.30 5.91
CA GLY A 150 -1.73 -9.15 6.04
C GLY A 150 -1.57 -8.14 4.90
N LEU A 151 -0.33 -7.84 4.48
CA LEU A 151 -0.03 -6.89 3.41
C LEU A 151 -0.46 -7.37 2.01
N THR A 152 -0.49 -8.69 1.79
CA THR A 152 -0.86 -9.31 0.51
C THR A 152 -2.36 -9.55 0.36
N LYS A 153 -3.12 -9.54 1.46
CA LYS A 153 -4.59 -9.53 1.40
C LYS A 153 -5.06 -8.19 0.82
N ARG A 154 -5.60 -8.20 -0.40
CA ARG A 154 -6.33 -7.03 -0.92
C ARG A 154 -7.55 -6.81 -0.03
N VAL A 155 -7.75 -5.57 0.41
CA VAL A 155 -9.02 -5.16 1.01
C VAL A 155 -10.05 -5.26 -0.11
N ALA A 156 -10.97 -6.22 0.00
CA ALA A 156 -12.08 -6.39 -0.92
C ALA A 156 -13.14 -5.30 -0.71
#